data_AF-D4ZJW0-F1
#
_entry.id   AF-D4ZJW0-F1
#
_cell.length_a   1.000
_cell.length_b   1.000
_cell.length_c   1.000
_cell.angle_alpha   90.00
_cell.angle_beta   90.00
_cell.angle_gamma   90.00
#
_symmetry.space_group_name_H-M   'P 1'
#
loop_
_entity.id
_entity.type
_entity.pdbx_description
1 polymer ?
#
loop_
_entity_poly.entity_id
_entity_poly.type
_entity_poly.pdbx_seq_one_letter_code
_entity_poly.pdbx_strand_id
1 'polypeptide(L)'
;MLKTNYALALKVQLTHLFLCILWNAIGLWQLHNGEQSIGPTASMMAIVVVLIAGSLLVFSLNKAWKPLYFSISLLAFLLAAMTIYGGLTKDHSLWPSEFWRFAGIAVNAIGALGFILAITSFFKPSKNQSLA
;
A
#
# COMPACT_ATOMS: atom_id res chain seq x y z
N MET A 1 -19.35 -5.72 -12.01
CA MET A 1 -20.01 -4.74 -11.12
C MET A 1 -19.13 -4.35 -9.94
N LEU A 2 -18.71 -5.27 -9.05
CA LEU A 2 -17.89 -4.93 -7.88
C LEU A 2 -16.53 -4.32 -8.26
N LYS A 3 -15.80 -4.96 -9.17
CA LYS A 3 -14.55 -4.43 -9.73
C LYS A 3 -14.66 -2.99 -10.23
N THR A 4 -15.76 -2.66 -10.90
CA THR A 4 -15.96 -1.33 -11.49
C THR A 4 -16.08 -0.25 -10.41
N ASN A 5 -16.76 -0.58 -9.30
CA ASN A 5 -16.94 0.34 -8.17
C ASN A 5 -15.63 0.60 -7.43
N TYR A 6 -14.79 -0.42 -7.28
CA TYR A 6 -13.50 -0.32 -6.56
C TYR A 6 -12.30 -0.11 -7.50
N ALA A 7 -12.51 0.17 -8.79
CA ALA A 7 -11.43 0.20 -9.78
C ALA A 7 -10.35 1.24 -9.43
N LEU A 8 -10.77 2.43 -8.99
CA LEU A 8 -9.84 3.49 -8.60
C LEU A 8 -9.09 3.12 -7.32
N ALA A 9 -9.80 2.64 -6.30
CA ALA A 9 -9.20 2.18 -5.04
C ALA A 9 -8.15 1.09 -5.29
N LEU A 10 -8.52 0.06 -6.07
CA LEU A 10 -7.60 -1.02 -6.45
C LEU A 10 -6.36 -0.51 -7.18
N LYS A 11 -6.52 0.41 -8.16
CA LYS A 11 -5.37 0.99 -8.88
C LYS A 11 -4.42 1.71 -7.93
N VAL A 12 -4.92 2.53 -7.02
CA VAL A 12 -4.11 3.26 -6.04
C VAL A 12 -3.40 2.29 -5.08
N GLN A 13 -4.11 1.27 -4.58
CA GLN A 13 -3.52 0.24 -3.73
C GLN A 13 -2.43 -0.55 -4.44
N LEU A 14 -2.66 -1.00 -5.67
CA LEU A 14 -1.65 -1.71 -6.46
C LEU A 14 -0.44 -0.83 -6.78
N THR A 15 -0.65 0.46 -7.02
CA THR A 15 0.44 1.43 -7.20
C THR A 15 1.29 1.54 -5.93
N HIS A 16 0.65 1.66 -4.77
CA HIS A 16 1.35 1.66 -3.49
C HIS A 16 2.16 0.37 -3.27
N LEU A 17 1.54 -0.79 -3.48
CA LEU A 17 2.23 -2.08 -3.33
C LEU A 17 3.43 -2.21 -4.30
N PHE A 18 3.29 -1.75 -5.54
CA PHE A 18 4.41 -1.70 -6.48
C PHE A 18 5.54 -0.80 -5.98
N LEU A 19 5.22 0.38 -5.46
CA LEU A 19 6.22 1.27 -4.84
C LEU A 19 6.89 0.63 -3.62
N CYS A 20 6.15 -0.11 -2.79
CA CYS A 20 6.74 -0.87 -1.68
C CYS A 20 7.71 -1.95 -2.16
N ILE A 21 7.42 -2.62 -3.28
CA ILE A 21 8.32 -3.60 -3.89
C ILE A 21 9.60 -2.90 -4.36
N LEU A 22 9.48 -1.79 -5.10
CA LEU A 22 10.64 -1.02 -5.54
C LEU A 22 11.46 -0.52 -4.36
N TRP A 23 10.81 -0.01 -3.31
CA TRP A 23 11.45 0.47 -2.10
C TRP A 23 12.31 -0.61 -1.44
N ASN A 24 11.76 -1.82 -1.27
CA ASN A 24 12.49 -2.93 -0.68
C ASN A 24 13.59 -3.46 -1.62
N ALA A 25 13.35 -3.51 -2.93
CA ALA A 25 14.34 -3.96 -3.90
C ALA A 25 15.55 -3.03 -3.95
N ILE A 26 15.33 -1.71 -3.98
CA ILE A 26 16.40 -0.70 -3.94
C ILE A 26 17.16 -0.80 -2.61
N GLY A 27 16.45 -0.89 -1.48
CA GLY A 27 17.09 -1.05 -0.17
C GLY A 27 17.96 -2.30 -0.07
N LEU A 28 17.49 -3.43 -0.59
CA LEU A 28 18.27 -4.67 -0.65
C LEU A 28 19.50 -4.54 -1.55
N TRP A 29 19.37 -3.86 -2.69
CA TRP A 29 20.49 -3.60 -3.60
C TRP A 29 21.56 -2.72 -2.94
N GLN A 30 21.16 -1.69 -2.20
CA GLN A 30 22.09 -0.86 -1.41
C GLN A 30 22.81 -1.66 -0.33
N LEU A 31 22.07 -2.47 0.44
CA LEU A 31 22.67 -3.34 1.45
C LEU A 31 23.69 -4.31 0.85
N HIS A 32 23.41 -4.84 -0.35
CA HIS A 32 24.36 -5.68 -1.08
C HIS A 32 25.67 -4.95 -1.43
N ASN A 33 25.60 -3.64 -1.70
CA ASN A 33 26.76 -2.79 -1.98
C ASN A 33 27.45 -2.23 -0.72
N GLY A 34 27.01 -2.62 0.48
CA GLY A 34 27.53 -2.10 1.75
C GLY A 34 27.03 -0.70 2.11
N GLU A 35 26.03 -0.19 1.39
CA GLU A 35 25.38 1.08 1.67
C GLU A 35 24.24 0.91 2.68
N GLN A 36 23.87 2.01 3.34
CA GLN A 36 22.65 2.06 4.14
C GLN A 36 21.42 2.03 3.23
N SER A 37 20.45 1.19 3.56
CA SER A 37 19.17 1.10 2.84
C SER A 37 18.35 2.39 2.92
N ILE A 38 17.68 2.76 1.82
CA ILE A 38 16.74 3.90 1.74
C ILE A 38 15.59 3.82 2.75
N GLY A 39 15.31 2.65 3.33
CA GLY A 39 14.43 2.54 4.48
C GLY A 39 14.86 1.48 5.49
N PRO A 40 14.44 1.64 6.76
CA PRO A 40 14.95 0.85 7.88
C PRO A 40 14.53 -0.63 7.88
N THR A 41 13.62 -1.03 6.99
CA THR A 41 12.99 -2.36 7.00
C THR A 41 13.09 -3.08 5.66
N ALA A 42 14.10 -2.76 4.83
CA ALA A 42 14.28 -3.43 3.55
C ALA A 42 14.43 -4.94 3.76
N SER A 43 13.55 -5.74 3.15
CA SER A 43 13.62 -7.20 3.24
C SER A 43 12.98 -7.89 2.04
N MET A 44 13.48 -9.08 1.72
CA MET A 44 12.89 -9.95 0.69
C MET A 44 11.50 -10.45 1.13
N MET A 45 11.32 -10.68 2.44
CA MET A 45 10.03 -11.10 3.01
C MET A 45 8.94 -10.06 2.77
N ALA A 46 9.25 -8.77 2.92
CA ALA A 46 8.30 -7.69 2.64
C ALA A 46 7.84 -7.71 1.18
N ILE A 47 8.74 -7.95 0.22
CA ILE A 47 8.38 -8.08 -1.20
C ILE A 47 7.39 -9.22 -1.42
N VAL A 48 7.68 -10.40 -0.85
CA VAL A 48 6.80 -11.58 -0.96
C VAL A 48 5.42 -11.31 -0.36
N VAL A 49 5.36 -10.73 0.84
CA VAL A 49 4.10 -10.38 1.52
C VAL A 49 3.29 -9.38 0.70
N VAL A 50 3.94 -8.36 0.14
CA VAL A 50 3.30 -7.34 -0.70
C VAL A 50 2.74 -7.93 -2.00
N LEU A 51 3.45 -8.87 -2.63
CA LEU A 51 2.97 -9.61 -3.80
C LEU A 51 1.73 -10.47 -3.47
N ILE A 52 1.75 -11.16 -2.34
CA ILE A 52 0.60 -11.94 -1.85
C ILE A 52 -0.59 -11.01 -1.59
N ALA A 53 -0.37 -9.88 -0.90
CA ALA A 53 -1.42 -8.91 -0.62
C ALA A 53 -2.05 -8.35 -1.91
N GLY A 54 -1.23 -7.98 -2.91
CA GLY A 54 -1.72 -7.50 -4.21
C GLY A 54 -2.54 -8.57 -4.95
N SER A 55 -2.07 -9.81 -4.92
CA SER A 55 -2.77 -10.95 -5.50
C SER A 55 -4.13 -11.19 -4.82
N LEU A 56 -4.20 -11.09 -3.49
CA LEU A 56 -5.42 -11.23 -2.71
C LEU A 56 -6.41 -10.07 -2.94
N LEU A 57 -5.94 -8.83 -3.13
CA LEU A 57 -6.80 -7.70 -3.48
C LEU A 57 -7.49 -7.94 -4.85
N VAL A 58 -6.73 -8.37 -5.85
CA VAL A 58 -7.28 -8.68 -7.18
C VAL A 58 -8.23 -9.88 -7.10
N PHE A 59 -7.80 -10.97 -6.45
CA PHE A 59 -8.57 -12.19 -6.30
C PHE A 59 -9.91 -11.95 -5.57
N SER A 60 -9.90 -11.22 -4.46
CA SER A 60 -11.11 -10.92 -3.68
C SER A 60 -12.14 -10.15 -4.51
N LEU A 61 -11.72 -9.15 -5.30
CA LEU A 61 -12.62 -8.42 -6.18
C LEU A 61 -13.10 -9.27 -7.38
N ASN A 62 -12.25 -10.16 -7.91
CA ASN A 62 -12.64 -11.14 -8.94
C ASN A 62 -13.76 -12.06 -8.44
N LYS A 63 -13.68 -12.47 -7.17
CA LYS A 63 -14.63 -13.39 -6.52
C LYS A 63 -15.76 -12.68 -5.78
N ALA A 64 -15.87 -11.36 -5.92
CA ALA A 64 -16.85 -10.54 -5.19
C ALA A 64 -16.80 -10.70 -3.65
N TRP A 65 -15.67 -11.12 -3.10
CA TRP A 65 -15.47 -11.39 -1.68
C TRP A 65 -15.11 -10.10 -0.93
N LYS A 66 -16.13 -9.28 -0.64
CA LYS A 66 -15.98 -7.96 -0.01
C LYS A 66 -15.21 -7.99 1.32
N PRO A 67 -15.55 -8.85 2.31
CA PRO A 67 -14.80 -8.92 3.56
C PRO A 67 -13.30 -9.11 3.37
N LEU A 68 -12.88 -10.04 2.50
CA LEU A 68 -11.46 -10.27 2.23
C LEU A 68 -10.79 -9.02 1.64
N TYR A 69 -11.44 -8.37 0.66
CA TYR A 69 -10.91 -7.13 0.08
C TYR A 69 -10.71 -6.04 1.15
N PHE A 70 -11.71 -5.81 2.02
CA PHE A 70 -11.62 -4.81 3.08
C PHE A 70 -10.57 -5.16 4.13
N SER A 71 -10.47 -6.43 4.55
CA SER A 71 -9.47 -6.85 5.54
C SER A 71 -8.04 -6.64 5.03
N ILE A 72 -7.75 -7.01 3.78
CA ILE A 72 -6.42 -6.78 3.19
C ILE A 72 -6.16 -5.28 3.01
N SER A 73 -7.18 -4.52 2.59
CA SER A 73 -7.07 -3.07 2.42
C SER A 73 -6.81 -2.34 3.74
N LEU A 74 -7.50 -2.74 4.81
CA LEU A 74 -7.32 -2.18 6.15
C LEU A 74 -5.95 -2.54 6.71
N LEU A 75 -5.49 -3.79 6.54
CA LEU A 75 -4.15 -4.19 6.97
C LEU A 75 -3.07 -3.36 6.26
N ALA A 76 -3.20 -3.17 4.94
CA ALA A 76 -2.28 -2.33 4.17
C ALA A 76 -2.31 -0.87 4.64
N PHE A 77 -3.48 -0.32 4.98
CA PHE A 77 -3.62 1.02 5.56
C PHE A 77 -2.90 1.14 6.91
N LEU A 78 -3.10 0.19 7.82
CA LEU A 78 -2.49 0.21 9.15
C LEU A 78 -0.97 0.16 9.05
N LEU A 79 -0.43 -0.69 8.18
CA LEU A 79 1.01 -0.76 7.94
C LEU A 79 1.55 0.54 7.35
N ALA A 80 0.86 1.13 6.37
CA ALA A 80 1.25 2.42 5.80
C ALA A 80 1.23 3.54 6.85
N ALA A 81 0.19 3.61 7.68
CA ALA A 81 0.08 4.57 8.77
C ALA A 81 1.22 4.39 9.79
N MET A 82 1.56 3.15 10.14
CA MET A 82 2.71 2.84 11.00
C MET A 82 4.04 3.28 10.38
N THR A 83 4.22 3.12 9.07
CA THR A 83 5.42 3.59 8.37
C THR A 83 5.50 5.11 8.32
N ILE A 84 4.38 5.81 8.10
CA ILE A 84 4.31 7.28 8.19
C ILE A 84 4.68 7.74 9.59
N TYR A 85 4.03 7.18 10.62
CA TYR A 85 4.32 7.49 12.02
C TYR A 85 5.81 7.23 12.34
N GLY A 86 6.35 6.10 11.89
CA GLY A 86 7.76 5.78 12.05
C GLY A 86 8.69 6.78 11.36
N GLY A 87 8.34 7.24 10.15
CA GLY A 87 9.08 8.28 9.45
C GLY A 87 9.07 9.63 10.17
N LEU A 88 8.06 9.92 10.99
CA LEU A 88 7.93 11.16 11.75
C LEU A 88 8.58 11.11 13.15
N THR A 89 8.77 9.91 13.71
CA THR A 89 9.10 9.75 15.14
C THR A 89 10.38 8.98 15.43
N LYS A 90 10.86 8.16 14.50
CA LYS A 90 12.10 7.40 14.70
C LYS A 90 13.31 8.28 14.46
N ASP A 91 14.46 7.82 14.98
CA ASP A 91 15.76 8.45 14.72
C ASP A 91 15.99 8.60 13.21
N HIS A 92 16.37 9.81 12.82
CA HIS A 92 16.60 10.21 11.44
C HIS A 92 17.82 9.50 10.84
N SER A 93 18.76 9.07 11.68
CA SER A 93 19.94 8.28 11.29
C SER A 93 19.59 6.94 10.61
N LEU A 94 18.34 6.48 10.74
CA LEU A 94 17.85 5.27 10.08
C LEU A 94 17.67 5.43 8.56
N TRP A 95 17.72 6.66 8.03
CA TRP A 95 17.71 6.93 6.60
C TRP A 95 19.05 7.52 6.14
N PRO A 96 19.50 7.21 4.91
CA PRO A 96 20.73 7.81 4.37
C PRO A 96 20.64 9.34 4.21
N SER A 97 19.42 9.86 4.05
CA SER A 97 19.15 11.29 3.97
C SER A 97 17.69 11.60 4.30
N GLU A 98 17.42 12.86 4.64
CA GLU A 98 16.06 13.38 4.87
C GLU A 98 15.15 13.19 3.66
N PHE A 99 15.70 13.25 2.44
CA PHE A 99 14.94 12.99 1.23
C PHE A 99 14.30 11.60 1.24
N TRP A 100 15.06 10.55 1.60
CA TRP A 100 14.53 9.19 1.66
C TRP A 100 13.51 9.02 2.79
N ARG A 101 13.69 9.71 3.92
CA ARG A 101 12.69 9.70 5.00
C ARG A 101 11.35 10.23 4.52
N PHE A 102 11.33 11.40 3.88
CA PHE A 102 10.11 11.99 3.34
C PHE A 102 9.55 11.25 2.13
N ALA A 103 10.39 10.70 1.26
CA ALA A 103 9.94 9.84 0.16
C ALA A 103 9.20 8.60 0.68
N GLY A 104 9.70 7.99 1.75
CA GLY A 104 9.03 6.87 2.40
C GLY A 104 7.66 7.26 2.95
N ILE A 105 7.55 8.42 3.60
CA ILE A 105 6.26 8.97 4.06
C ILE A 105 5.31 9.18 2.87
N ALA A 106 5.78 9.79 1.79
CA ALA A 106 4.98 10.06 0.60
C ALA A 106 4.45 8.79 -0.06
N VAL A 107 5.29 7.75 -0.20
CA VAL A 107 4.87 6.44 -0.72
C VAL A 107 3.74 5.87 0.14
N ASN A 108 3.88 5.88 1.46
CA ASN A 108 2.88 5.30 2.36
C ASN A 108 1.59 6.15 2.43
N ALA A 109 1.66 7.46 2.19
CA ALA A 109 0.47 8.29 2.04
C ALA A 109 -0.43 7.82 0.87
N ILE A 110 0.17 7.35 -0.23
CA ILE A 110 -0.58 6.74 -1.34
C ILE A 110 -1.32 5.48 -0.86
N GLY A 111 -0.66 4.66 -0.04
CA GLY A 111 -1.28 3.49 0.59
C GLY A 111 -2.49 3.84 1.45
N ALA A 112 -2.35 4.89 2.27
CA ALA A 112 -3.44 5.39 3.10
C ALA A 112 -4.64 5.88 2.26
N LEU A 113 -4.38 6.63 1.20
CA LEU A 113 -5.40 7.10 0.25
C LEU A 113 -6.13 5.93 -0.42
N GLY A 114 -5.44 4.84 -0.75
CA GLY A 114 -6.04 3.65 -1.34
C GLY A 114 -7.19 3.06 -0.52
N PHE A 115 -7.04 3.00 0.81
CA PHE A 115 -8.10 2.50 1.69
C PHE A 115 -9.25 3.49 1.87
N ILE A 116 -8.96 4.79 1.96
CA ILE A 116 -10.00 5.84 1.99
C ILE A 116 -10.88 5.75 0.73
N LEU A 117 -10.25 5.54 -0.44
CA LEU A 117 -10.96 5.32 -1.70
C LEU A 117 -11.79 4.02 -1.69
N ALA A 118 -11.31 2.96 -1.05
CA ALA A 118 -12.08 1.73 -0.89
C ALA A 118 -13.34 1.96 -0.04
N ILE A 119 -13.23 2.68 1.08
CA ILE A 119 -14.37 3.04 1.94
C ILE A 119 -15.38 3.91 1.19
N THR A 120 -14.93 4.97 0.52
CA THR A 120 -15.84 5.86 -0.23
C THR A 120 -16.57 5.12 -1.35
N SER A 121 -15.91 4.15 -1.98
CA SER A 121 -16.52 3.29 -3.01
C SER A 121 -17.59 2.34 -2.44
N PHE A 122 -17.53 2.01 -1.14
CA PHE A 122 -18.55 1.22 -0.46
C PHE A 122 -19.87 1.99 -0.31
N PHE A 123 -19.77 3.26 0.08
CA PHE A 123 -20.92 4.12 0.34
C PHE A 123 -21.51 4.77 -0.93
N LYS A 124 -20.87 4.59 -2.09
CA LYS A 124 -21.34 5.18 -3.34
C LYS A 124 -22.61 4.46 -3.81
N PRO A 125 -23.75 5.16 -3.98
CA PRO A 125 -24.99 4.52 -4.41
C PRO A 125 -24.85 3.87 -5.79
N SER A 126 -25.45 2.69 -5.94
CA SER A 126 -25.55 1.98 -7.21
C SER A 126 -26.34 2.85 -8.20
N LYS A 127 -25.74 3.18 -9.36
CA LYS A 127 -26.43 3.92 -10.44
C LYS A 127 -27.69 3.23 -10.97
N ASN A 128 -27.94 1.96 -10.62
CA ASN A 128 -29.10 1.18 -11.08
C ASN A 128 -30.36 1.30 -10.18
N GLN A 129 -30.38 2.16 -9.17
CA GLN A 129 -31.57 2.37 -8.32
C GLN A 129 -32.45 3.56 -8.76
N SER A 130 -32.23 4.13 -9.95
CA SER A 130 -33.00 5.29 -10.45
C SER A 130 -34.03 4.96 -11.55
N LEU A 131 -34.33 3.68 -11.78
CA LEU A 131 -35.25 3.23 -12.84
C LEU A 131 -36.24 2.13 -12.36
N ALA A 132 -36.61 2.11 -11.08
CA ALA A 132 -37.68 1.25 -10.57
C ALA A 132 -38.83 2.11 -10.06
#